data_AF-A0A961IE06-F1
#
_entry.id   AF-A0A961IE06-F1
#
_cell.length_a   1.000
_cell.length_b   1.000
_cell.length_c   1.000
_cell.angle_alpha   90.00
_cell.angle_beta   90.00
_cell.angle_gamma   90.00
#
_symmetry.space_group_name_H-M   'P 1'
#
loop_
_entity.id
_entity.type
_entity.pdbx_description
1 polymer ?
#
loop_
_entity_poly.entity_id
_entity_poly.type
_entity_poly.pdbx_seq_one_letter_code
_entity_poly.pdbx_strand_id
1 'polypeptide(L)'
;SGQHIPLRGWADSSQVACFPATQNDKYSGNHVLYRTQLPANSTIKITVSPDSDVDVSLYALRLANGDTETIPPNVHSAVCESSLNYQGSDPGKPHSVNFLTIRSPYTILIGVAGSQGLESGAFKLEIEVRPR
;
A
#
# COMPACT_ATOMS: atom_id res chain seq x y z
N SER A 1 -14.85 0.66 5.22
CA SER A 1 -15.34 0.89 3.84
C SER A 1 -14.24 1.57 3.04
N GLY A 2 -14.19 1.36 1.73
CA GLY A 2 -13.23 2.03 0.86
C GLY A 2 -13.60 3.49 0.61
N GLN A 3 -12.61 4.34 0.32
CA GLN A 3 -12.80 5.74 -0.01
C GLN A 3 -11.90 6.13 -1.18
N HIS A 4 -12.39 7.01 -2.06
CA HIS A 4 -11.57 7.55 -3.12
C HIS A 4 -10.48 8.48 -2.54
N ILE A 5 -9.23 8.28 -2.96
CA ILE A 5 -8.08 9.07 -2.52
C ILE A 5 -7.42 9.69 -3.75
N PRO A 6 -7.35 11.03 -3.86
CA PRO A 6 -6.60 11.68 -4.92
C PRO A 6 -5.11 11.28 -4.88
N LEU A 7 -4.54 10.84 -6.00
CA LEU A 7 -3.17 10.31 -6.04
C LEU A 7 -2.10 11.40 -6.22
N ARG A 8 -2.42 12.43 -7.00
CA ARG A 8 -1.47 13.48 -7.39
C ARG A 8 -1.04 14.31 -6.19
N GLY A 9 0.26 14.61 -6.12
CA GLY A 9 0.82 15.54 -5.15
C GLY A 9 1.32 14.87 -3.87
N TRP A 10 0.95 13.60 -3.62
CA TRP A 10 1.54 12.81 -2.55
C TRP A 10 2.22 11.56 -3.09
N ALA A 11 1.51 10.71 -3.86
CA ALA A 11 2.01 9.39 -4.26
C ALA A 11 3.16 9.49 -5.27
N ASP A 12 3.07 10.43 -6.21
CA ASP A 12 4.06 10.70 -7.24
C ASP A 12 5.07 11.79 -6.85
N SER A 13 4.93 12.38 -5.66
CA SER A 13 5.84 13.41 -5.16
C SER A 13 7.24 12.83 -4.93
N SER A 14 8.29 13.62 -5.11
CA SER A 14 9.67 13.17 -4.86
C SER A 14 9.95 12.83 -3.39
N GLN A 15 9.07 13.23 -2.46
CA GLN A 15 9.20 12.97 -1.02
C GLN A 15 8.62 11.61 -0.60
N VAL A 16 7.82 10.98 -1.46
CA VAL A 16 7.20 9.67 -1.20
C VAL A 16 7.55 8.67 -2.30
N ALA A 17 7.48 9.11 -3.56
CA ALA A 17 7.81 8.37 -4.78
C ALA A 17 7.25 6.93 -4.78
N CYS A 18 5.97 6.81 -4.40
CA CYS A 18 5.32 5.53 -4.12
C CYS A 18 5.06 4.72 -5.38
N PHE A 19 4.55 5.39 -6.41
CA PHE A 19 4.39 4.86 -7.76
C PHE A 19 4.39 6.02 -8.76
N PRO A 20 4.89 5.81 -9.99
CA PRO A 20 4.92 6.87 -10.98
C PRO A 20 3.51 7.19 -11.48
N ALA A 21 3.28 8.44 -11.91
CA ALA A 21 1.99 8.90 -12.41
C ALA A 21 1.44 8.09 -13.60
N THR A 22 2.32 7.41 -14.36
CA THR A 22 1.94 6.47 -15.43
C THR A 22 1.23 5.21 -14.94
N GLN A 23 1.20 4.98 -13.62
CA GLN A 23 0.50 3.86 -12.97
C GLN A 23 -0.76 4.31 -12.21
N ASN A 24 -1.15 5.58 -12.28
CA ASN A 24 -2.29 6.12 -11.51
C ASN A 24 -3.59 5.33 -11.73
N ASP A 25 -3.85 4.86 -12.94
CA ASP A 25 -5.06 4.08 -13.23
C ASP A 25 -5.16 2.80 -12.41
N LYS A 26 -4.04 2.23 -11.94
CA LYS A 26 -4.04 1.04 -11.08
C LYS A 26 -4.39 1.32 -9.62
N TYR A 27 -4.40 2.60 -9.23
CA TYR A 27 -4.67 3.04 -7.88
C TYR A 27 -5.83 4.05 -7.85
N SER A 28 -6.61 4.19 -8.93
CA SER A 28 -7.59 5.28 -9.07
C SER A 28 -8.95 4.99 -8.42
N GLY A 29 -9.23 3.73 -8.06
CA GLY A 29 -10.46 3.31 -7.40
C GLY A 29 -10.52 3.69 -5.93
N ASN A 30 -11.39 3.00 -5.19
CA ASN A 30 -11.50 3.18 -3.75
C ASN A 30 -10.32 2.50 -3.03
N HIS A 31 -9.83 3.14 -1.99
CA HIS A 31 -8.76 2.66 -1.13
C HIS A 31 -9.32 2.19 0.19
N VAL A 32 -8.82 1.07 0.70
CA VAL A 32 -8.97 0.68 2.10
C VAL A 32 -7.60 0.77 2.77
N LEU A 33 -7.56 1.45 3.92
CA LEU A 33 -6.33 1.67 4.66
C LEU A 33 -6.28 0.81 5.93
N TYR A 34 -5.13 0.21 6.19
CA TYR A 34 -4.83 -0.56 7.39
C TYR A 34 -3.55 -0.06 8.02
N ARG A 35 -3.40 -0.24 9.33
CA ARG A 35 -2.12 0.02 10.01
C ARG A 35 -1.68 -1.20 10.78
N THR A 36 -0.37 -1.39 10.84
CA THR A 36 0.26 -2.38 11.70
C THR A 36 1.61 -1.88 12.19
N GLN A 37 2.14 -2.54 13.21
CA GLN A 37 3.44 -2.23 13.77
C GLN A 37 4.51 -3.15 13.16
N LEU A 38 5.64 -2.57 12.77
CA LEU A 38 6.87 -3.30 12.45
C LEU A 38 7.86 -3.10 13.60
N PRO A 39 8.11 -4.10 14.46
CA PRO A 39 9.10 -4.02 15.54
C PRO A 39 10.53 -3.88 15.02
N ALA A 40 11.46 -3.39 15.84
CA ALA A 40 12.89 -3.43 15.52
C ALA A 40 13.37 -4.88 15.28
N ASN A 41 14.44 -5.04 14.50
CA ASN A 41 15.01 -6.34 14.12
C ASN A 41 13.97 -7.34 13.57
N SER A 42 13.14 -6.89 12.62
CA SER A 42 12.13 -7.75 12.00
C SER A 42 11.92 -7.42 10.52
N THR A 43 11.33 -8.37 9.81
CA THR A 43 10.80 -8.19 8.46
C THR A 43 9.28 -8.25 8.50
N ILE A 44 8.64 -7.57 7.55
CA ILE A 44 7.21 -7.68 7.29
C ILE A 44 7.01 -7.96 5.81
N LYS A 45 6.17 -8.95 5.52
CA LYS A 45 5.61 -9.23 4.20
C LYS A 45 4.11 -8.98 4.26
N ILE A 46 3.62 -8.15 3.36
CA ILE A 46 2.20 -7.86 3.21
C ILE A 46 1.77 -8.42 1.86
N THR A 47 0.73 -9.24 1.87
CA THR A 47 0.17 -9.86 0.67
C THR A 47 -1.33 -9.58 0.59
N VAL A 48 -1.78 -9.05 -0.54
CA VAL A 48 -3.21 -8.96 -0.87
C VAL A 48 -3.53 -10.02 -1.92
N SER A 49 -4.61 -10.77 -1.69
CA SER A 49 -5.13 -11.78 -2.60
C SER A 49 -6.59 -11.46 -2.89
N PRO A 50 -6.89 -10.79 -4.03
CA PRO A 50 -8.25 -10.45 -4.42
C PRO A 50 -9.04 -11.66 -4.92
N ASP A 51 -10.37 -11.55 -4.94
CA ASP A 51 -11.24 -12.49 -5.64
C ASP A 51 -10.97 -12.45 -7.17
N SER A 52 -11.39 -13.48 -7.90
CA SER A 52 -10.94 -13.75 -9.28
C SER A 52 -11.19 -12.64 -10.30
N ASP A 53 -12.22 -11.82 -10.10
CA ASP A 53 -12.64 -10.71 -10.97
C ASP A 53 -12.27 -9.34 -10.39
N VAL A 54 -11.63 -9.30 -9.23
CA VAL A 54 -11.25 -8.09 -8.52
C VAL A 54 -9.79 -7.74 -8.84
N ASP A 55 -9.58 -6.53 -9.38
CA ASP A 55 -8.25 -5.99 -9.66
C ASP A 55 -7.92 -4.91 -8.62
N VAL A 56 -6.85 -5.15 -7.85
CA VAL A 56 -6.37 -4.24 -6.81
C VAL A 56 -4.87 -4.09 -6.89
N SER A 57 -4.40 -2.91 -6.51
CA SER A 57 -2.99 -2.65 -6.26
C SER A 57 -2.72 -2.49 -4.76
N LEU A 58 -1.50 -2.86 -4.35
CA LEU A 58 -1.02 -2.78 -2.97
C LEU A 58 0.09 -1.74 -2.86
N TYR A 59 0.01 -0.90 -1.84
CA TYR A 59 1.14 -0.09 -1.40
C TYR A 59 1.24 -0.08 0.12
N ALA A 60 2.43 0.23 0.63
CA ALA A 60 2.66 0.40 2.04
C ALA A 60 3.65 1.55 2.30
N LEU A 61 3.35 2.38 3.28
CA LEU A 61 4.18 3.48 3.75
C LEU A 61 4.79 3.14 5.10
N ARG A 62 6.10 3.30 5.22
CA ARG A 62 6.82 3.23 6.49
C ARG A 62 6.84 4.62 7.12
N LEU A 63 6.15 4.74 8.25
CA LEU A 63 5.97 5.97 9.01
C LEU A 63 6.70 5.89 10.35
N ALA A 64 6.82 7.03 11.03
CA ALA A 64 7.38 7.08 12.38
C ALA A 64 6.62 6.13 13.33
N ASN A 65 7.34 5.56 14.30
CA ASN A 65 6.74 4.67 15.29
C ASN A 65 5.57 5.36 16.02
N GLY A 66 4.39 4.75 16.00
CA GLY A 66 3.20 5.29 16.65
C GLY A 66 2.45 6.37 15.85
N ASP A 67 2.84 6.64 14.61
CA ASP A 67 2.09 7.57 13.74
C ASP A 67 0.66 7.05 13.49
N THR A 68 -0.33 7.85 13.84
CA THR A 68 -1.76 7.57 13.65
C THR A 68 -2.45 8.62 12.76
N GLU A 69 -1.76 9.72 12.44
CA GLU A 69 -2.31 10.92 11.83
C GLU A 69 -2.04 10.99 10.33
N THR A 70 -0.90 10.44 9.87
CA THR A 70 -0.56 10.47 8.44
C THR A 70 -1.50 9.58 7.64
N ILE A 71 -2.37 10.18 6.83
CA ILE A 71 -3.38 9.52 6.00
C ILE A 71 -3.34 10.14 4.59
N PRO A 72 -3.19 9.36 3.50
CA PRO A 72 -3.33 9.85 2.13
C PRO A 72 -4.66 10.61 1.90
N PRO A 73 -4.64 11.74 1.16
CA PRO A 73 -3.51 12.29 0.42
C PRO A 73 -2.56 13.17 1.26
N ASN A 74 -2.78 13.32 2.56
CA ASN A 74 -2.00 14.19 3.45
C ASN A 74 -0.69 13.50 3.90
N VAL A 75 0.15 13.06 2.96
CA VAL A 75 1.46 12.45 3.20
C VAL A 75 2.55 13.39 2.72
N HIS A 76 3.36 13.89 3.66
CA HIS A 76 4.41 14.88 3.36
C HIS A 76 5.75 14.23 2.99
N SER A 77 6.06 13.09 3.63
CA SER A 77 7.25 12.29 3.36
C SER A 77 7.06 10.89 3.95
N ALA A 78 7.45 9.85 3.21
CA ALA A 78 7.45 8.47 3.71
C ALA A 78 8.34 7.60 2.82
N VAL A 79 8.82 6.48 3.33
CA VAL A 79 9.35 5.42 2.47
C VAL A 79 8.18 4.55 2.02
N CYS A 80 7.98 4.44 0.71
CA CYS A 80 6.92 3.60 0.15
C CYS A 80 7.49 2.33 -0.49
N GLU A 81 6.71 1.26 -0.42
CA GLU A 81 6.80 0.07 -1.27
C GLU A 81 5.46 -0.14 -1.96
N SER A 82 5.46 -0.49 -3.24
CA SER A 82 4.23 -0.72 -4.02
C SER A 82 4.36 -1.94 -4.92
N SER A 83 3.24 -2.61 -5.17
CA SER A 83 3.17 -3.79 -6.04
C SER A 83 3.06 -3.37 -7.50
N LEU A 84 4.09 -2.68 -8.00
CA LEU A 84 4.14 -2.25 -9.38
C LEU A 84 4.04 -3.45 -10.32
N ASN A 85 3.05 -3.41 -11.20
CA ASN A 85 2.95 -4.30 -12.34
C ASN A 85 2.91 -3.43 -13.60
N TYR A 86 3.92 -3.54 -14.46
CA TYR A 86 3.99 -2.78 -15.72
C TYR A 86 3.20 -3.44 -16.87
N GLN A 87 2.65 -4.64 -16.63
CA GLN A 87 1.68 -5.26 -17.53
C GLN A 87 0.29 -4.64 -17.28
N GLY A 88 -0.69 -5.00 -18.10
CA GLY A 88 -2.06 -4.47 -18.00
C GLY A 88 -2.78 -4.81 -16.68
N SER A 89 -4.10 -4.71 -16.69
CA SER A 89 -4.96 -5.18 -15.61
C SER A 89 -4.75 -6.68 -15.35
N ASP A 90 -4.70 -7.07 -14.08
CA ASP A 90 -4.42 -8.44 -13.64
C ASP A 90 -5.36 -8.91 -12.51
N PRO A 91 -6.67 -9.00 -12.77
CA PRO A 91 -7.66 -9.39 -11.76
C PRO A 91 -7.38 -10.76 -11.16
N GLY A 92 -7.69 -10.92 -9.88
CA GLY A 92 -7.50 -12.16 -9.13
C GLY A 92 -6.03 -12.52 -8.85
N LYS A 93 -5.07 -11.66 -9.22
CA LYS A 93 -3.66 -11.91 -8.95
C LYS A 93 -3.24 -11.37 -7.59
N PRO A 94 -2.48 -12.17 -6.81
CA PRO A 94 -1.97 -11.70 -5.54
C PRO A 94 -0.80 -10.73 -5.74
N HIS A 95 -0.76 -9.70 -4.90
CA HIS A 95 0.29 -8.69 -4.87
C HIS A 95 0.99 -8.68 -3.52
N SER A 96 2.28 -8.34 -3.48
CA SER A 96 3.04 -8.30 -2.22
C SER A 96 4.07 -7.18 -2.17
N VAL A 97 4.27 -6.64 -0.98
CA VAL A 97 5.33 -5.67 -0.65
C VAL A 97 6.03 -6.09 0.64
N ASN A 98 7.27 -5.65 0.84
CA ASN A 98 8.06 -6.06 2.01
C ASN A 98 8.82 -4.87 2.60
N PHE A 99 8.90 -4.82 3.93
CA PHE A 99 9.86 -3.97 4.62
C PHE A 99 10.79 -4.79 5.49
N LEU A 100 11.97 -4.22 5.72
CA LEU A 100 12.95 -4.66 6.70
C LEU A 100 13.27 -3.49 7.62
N THR A 101 13.39 -3.78 8.91
CA THR A 101 14.02 -2.85 9.86
C THR A 101 15.07 -3.56 10.72
N ILE A 102 16.07 -2.78 11.13
CA ILE A 102 17.19 -3.24 11.95
C ILE A 102 17.09 -2.64 13.36
N ARG A 103 17.06 -1.30 13.46
CA ARG A 103 17.23 -0.61 14.76
C ARG A 103 15.94 -0.04 15.34
N SER A 104 15.06 0.48 14.49
CA SER A 104 13.90 1.25 14.95
C SER A 104 12.61 0.53 14.60
N PRO A 105 11.61 0.52 15.50
CA PRO A 105 10.25 0.15 15.13
C PRO A 105 9.63 1.23 14.24
N TYR A 106 8.65 0.85 13.43
CA TYR A 106 7.91 1.75 12.53
C TYR A 106 6.43 1.39 12.47
N THR A 107 5.57 2.39 12.24
CA THR A 107 4.19 2.13 11.81
C THR A 107 4.19 1.87 10.31
N ILE A 108 3.50 0.82 9.86
CA ILE A 108 3.27 0.54 8.45
C ILE A 108 1.81 0.86 8.12
N LEU A 109 1.59 1.89 7.28
CA LEU A 109 0.29 2.20 6.71
C LEU A 109 0.16 1.47 5.37
N ILE A 110 -0.82 0.58 5.26
CA ILE A 110 -1.07 -0.25 4.09
C ILE A 110 -2.27 0.31 3.36
N GLY A 111 -2.17 0.46 2.04
CA GLY A 111 -3.31 0.77 1.19
C GLY A 111 -3.55 -0.33 0.16
N VAL A 112 -4.78 -0.80 0.11
CA VAL A 112 -5.30 -1.62 -0.99
C VAL A 112 -6.19 -0.72 -1.83
N ALA A 113 -5.82 -0.48 -3.08
CA ALA A 113 -6.53 0.41 -4.00
C ALA A 113 -7.16 -0.40 -5.12
N GLY A 114 -8.42 -0.11 -5.47
CA GLY A 114 -9.04 -0.63 -6.68
C GLY A 114 -8.39 -0.07 -7.94
N SER A 115 -8.24 -0.90 -8.97
CA SER A 115 -7.79 -0.47 -10.30
C SER A 115 -8.96 0.12 -11.12
N GLN A 116 -8.66 1.03 -12.05
CA GLN A 116 -9.59 1.58 -13.04
C GLN A 116 -10.90 2.12 -12.46
N GLY A 117 -10.84 2.80 -11.32
CA GLY A 117 -12.02 3.37 -10.66
C GLY A 117 -12.88 2.35 -9.89
N LEU A 118 -12.39 1.13 -9.67
CA LEU A 118 -13.13 0.09 -8.95
C LEU A 118 -13.54 0.58 -7.54
N GLU A 119 -14.85 0.59 -7.28
CA GLU A 119 -15.41 1.13 -6.05
C GLU A 119 -15.56 0.09 -4.93
N SER A 120 -15.68 -1.19 -5.29
CA SER A 120 -15.87 -2.30 -4.35
C SER A 120 -15.32 -3.61 -4.90
N GLY A 121 -14.91 -4.50 -4.00
CA GLY A 121 -14.37 -5.82 -4.31
C GLY A 121 -13.94 -6.51 -3.02
N ALA A 122 -13.90 -7.84 -3.04
CA ALA A 122 -13.46 -8.64 -1.92
C ALA A 122 -12.00 -9.08 -2.12
N PHE A 123 -11.27 -9.15 -1.00
CA PHE A 123 -9.89 -9.60 -0.97
C PHE A 123 -9.53 -10.12 0.41
N LYS A 124 -8.48 -10.96 0.47
CA LYS A 124 -7.80 -11.34 1.70
C LYS A 124 -6.52 -10.52 1.85
N LEU A 125 -6.30 -9.94 3.03
CA LEU A 125 -5.04 -9.30 3.39
C LEU A 125 -4.31 -10.16 4.41
N GLU A 126 -3.08 -10.54 4.08
CA GLU A 126 -2.19 -11.30 4.96
C GLU A 126 -1.00 -10.45 5.34
N ILE A 127 -0.70 -10.39 6.64
CA ILE A 127 0.41 -9.63 7.19
C ILE A 127 1.26 -10.60 7.99
N GLU A 128 2.49 -10.81 7.53
CA GLU A 128 3.43 -11.72 8.16
C GLU A 128 4.62 -10.92 8.69
N VAL A 129 4.81 -10.93 10.01
CA VAL A 129 5.96 -10.30 10.68
C VAL A 129 6.87 -11.39 11.23
N ARG A 130 8.15 -11.35 10.89
CA ARG A 130 9.14 -12.32 11.37
C ARG A 130 10.32 -11.61 12.05
N PRO A 131 10.76 -12.07 13.24
CA PRO A 131 12.05 -11.68 13.77
C PRO A 131 13.17 -11.97 12.76
N ARG A 132 14.16 -11.09 12.70
CA ARG A 132 15.37 -11.30 11.92
C ARG A 132 16.42 -12.06 12.71
#